data_AF-A0AAN6F5G2-F1
#
_entry.id   AF-A0AAN6F5G2-F1
#
_cell.length_a   1.000
_cell.length_b   1.000
_cell.length_c   1.000
_cell.angle_alpha   90.00
_cell.angle_beta   90.00
_cell.angle_gamma   90.00
#
_symmetry.space_group_name_H-M   'P 1'
#
loop_
_entity.id
_entity.type
_entity.pdbx_description
1 polymer ?
#
loop_
_entity_poly.entity_id
_entity_poly.type
_entity_poly.pdbx_seq_one_letter_code
_entity_poly.pdbx_strand_id
1 'polypeptide(L)'
;MSHLLARKKSSSSLRRKQSEAGSVTSSDTTPSDQQPREVKSAPYKDQRYETLLETRGSFMGKHEVGVGDVSKSFNRRLLDMEQTLPNNSLFRDDLFDRACQNLQNKNEAKIVQDISRCIVPSVEQLARFGAKELDILVESVNEGWNNSIPLIKTRPQPDYSAGFRRSAFTNEQLQKLQPFVGELTDMSYFMATYYMYFPFLTCEVKCGAAALDIADRQDAHSMTLAVQGVVELFGLAK
;
A
#
# COMPACT_ATOMS: atom_id res chain seq x y z
N MET A 1 18.54 -5.66 18.04
CA MET A 1 17.71 -4.43 18.07
C MET A 1 18.17 -3.34 17.09
N SER A 2 19.45 -3.19 16.76
CA SER A 2 19.94 -2.09 15.92
C SER A 2 19.45 -2.10 14.46
N HIS A 3 19.11 -3.26 13.89
CA HIS A 3 18.77 -3.34 12.46
C HIS A 3 17.38 -2.80 12.10
N LEU A 4 16.44 -2.75 13.08
CA LEU A 4 15.09 -2.22 12.91
C LEU A 4 14.97 -0.72 13.21
N LEU A 5 16.06 -0.07 13.59
CA LEU A 5 16.06 1.36 13.88
C LEU A 5 15.76 2.16 12.61
N ALA A 6 15.15 3.33 12.81
CA ALA A 6 14.90 4.27 11.73
C ALA A 6 16.21 4.68 11.06
N ARG A 7 16.14 4.92 9.74
CA ARG A 7 17.28 5.30 8.91
C ARG A 7 17.09 6.72 8.40
N LYS A 8 18.11 7.56 8.59
CA LYS A 8 18.14 8.90 7.97
C LYS A 8 18.05 8.73 6.45
N LYS A 9 17.16 9.49 5.81
CA LYS A 9 17.12 9.55 4.34
C LYS A 9 18.40 10.23 3.86
N SER A 10 19.22 9.52 3.09
CA SER A 10 20.44 10.12 2.54
C SER A 10 20.06 11.33 1.69
N SER A 11 20.49 12.53 2.10
CA SER A 11 20.46 13.69 1.24
C SER A 11 21.40 13.42 0.08
N SER A 12 20.87 13.01 -1.07
CA SER A 12 21.67 13.01 -2.29
C SER A 12 22.15 14.43 -2.49
N SER A 13 23.45 14.66 -2.24
CA SER A 13 24.10 15.95 -2.45
C SER A 13 23.71 16.46 -3.83
N LEU A 14 23.08 17.63 -3.87
CA LEU A 14 22.91 18.45 -5.06
C LEU A 14 24.31 18.76 -5.61
N ARG A 15 24.90 17.82 -6.34
CA ARG A 15 26.17 18.03 -7.02
C ARG A 15 25.86 18.87 -8.24
N ARG A 16 25.86 20.19 -8.02
CA ARG A 16 25.94 21.26 -9.01
C ARG A 16 26.94 20.85 -10.09
N LYS A 17 26.45 20.37 -11.23
CA LYS A 17 27.26 20.22 -12.44
C LYS A 17 27.01 21.47 -13.28
N GLN A 18 27.93 22.40 -13.14
CA GLN A 18 28.03 23.60 -13.96
C GLN A 18 28.69 23.18 -15.29
N SER A 19 28.10 23.58 -16.42
CA SER A 19 28.65 23.62 -17.79
C SER A 19 28.79 22.27 -18.53
N GLU A 20 27.97 22.02 -19.57
CA GLU A 20 28.27 22.35 -20.98
C GLU A 20 27.03 22.11 -21.85
N ALA A 21 26.89 22.93 -22.89
CA ALA A 21 25.69 23.05 -23.72
C ALA A 21 25.47 21.83 -24.64
N GLY A 22 24.22 21.35 -24.70
CA GLY A 22 23.79 20.39 -25.71
C GLY A 22 22.39 19.82 -25.45
N SER A 23 21.41 20.28 -26.23
CA SER A 23 20.04 19.75 -26.41
C SER A 23 19.16 19.62 -25.15
N VAL A 24 18.33 20.65 -24.94
CA VAL A 24 17.27 20.68 -23.93
C VAL A 24 16.13 19.74 -24.36
N THR A 25 16.08 18.55 -23.77
CA THR A 25 14.79 17.97 -23.36
C THR A 25 14.77 18.02 -21.85
N SER A 26 13.95 18.95 -21.34
CA SER A 26 13.72 19.21 -19.94
C SER A 26 13.21 17.94 -19.26
N SER A 27 14.10 17.20 -18.60
CA SER A 27 13.71 16.27 -17.54
C SER A 27 13.46 17.09 -16.28
N ASP A 28 12.43 17.93 -16.34
CA ASP A 28 11.78 18.42 -15.14
C ASP A 28 11.37 17.18 -14.36
N THR A 29 12.06 16.97 -13.23
CA THR A 29 11.97 15.77 -12.41
C THR A 29 10.61 15.82 -11.73
N THR A 30 9.57 15.38 -12.44
CA THR A 30 8.24 15.19 -11.89
C THR A 30 8.39 14.41 -10.60
N PRO A 31 7.91 14.94 -9.44
CA PRO A 31 7.91 14.19 -8.19
C PRO A 31 7.40 12.78 -8.46
N SER A 32 8.06 11.75 -7.94
CA SER A 32 7.75 10.35 -8.30
C SER A 32 6.25 10.01 -8.14
N ASP A 33 5.56 10.72 -7.25
CA ASP A 33 4.13 10.55 -7.02
C ASP A 33 3.24 11.05 -8.16
N GLN A 34 3.72 12.02 -8.94
CA GLN A 34 3.03 12.62 -10.09
C GLN A 34 3.30 11.90 -11.43
N GLN A 35 4.13 10.85 -11.43
CA GLN A 35 4.34 10.06 -12.64
C GLN A 35 3.06 9.30 -13.06
N PRO A 36 2.89 9.02 -14.37
CA PRO A 36 1.80 8.17 -14.85
C PRO A 36 1.83 6.79 -14.20
N ARG A 37 0.64 6.19 -14.01
CA ARG A 37 0.47 4.88 -13.37
C ARG A 37 1.21 3.76 -14.13
N GLU A 38 1.30 3.88 -15.44
CA GLU A 38 1.98 2.92 -16.33
C GLU A 38 3.49 2.91 -16.09
N VAL A 39 4.07 4.07 -15.82
CA VAL A 39 5.50 4.23 -15.51
C VAL A 39 5.80 3.60 -14.14
N LYS A 40 4.93 3.82 -13.15
CA LYS A 40 5.03 3.21 -11.81
C LYS A 40 4.91 1.69 -11.86
N SER A 41 4.03 1.18 -12.71
CA SER A 41 3.74 -0.25 -12.86
C SER A 41 4.79 -0.99 -13.70
N ALA A 42 5.67 -0.28 -14.42
CA ALA A 42 6.60 -0.86 -15.37
C ALA A 42 7.49 -1.98 -14.79
N PRO A 43 8.06 -1.86 -13.56
CA PRO A 43 8.87 -2.93 -12.98
C PRO A 43 8.10 -4.23 -12.72
N TYR A 44 6.80 -4.14 -12.44
CA TYR A 44 5.95 -5.26 -12.03
C TYR A 44 5.41 -6.08 -13.23
N LYS A 45 5.63 -5.60 -14.45
CA LYS A 45 5.27 -6.33 -15.68
C LYS A 45 6.18 -7.53 -15.94
N ASP A 46 7.38 -7.53 -15.38
CA ASP A 46 8.34 -8.62 -15.55
C ASP A 46 8.02 -9.76 -14.58
N GLN A 47 7.80 -10.97 -15.09
CA GLN A 47 7.52 -12.14 -14.26
C GLN A 47 8.67 -12.45 -13.28
N ARG A 48 9.92 -12.08 -13.60
CA ARG A 48 11.08 -12.25 -12.71
C ARG A 48 10.96 -11.44 -11.42
N TYR A 49 10.01 -10.51 -11.35
CA TYR A 49 9.72 -9.77 -10.13
C TYR A 49 9.27 -10.69 -8.99
N GLU A 50 8.55 -11.76 -9.28
CA GLU A 50 8.16 -12.77 -8.29
C GLU A 50 9.40 -13.43 -7.67
N THR A 51 10.32 -13.94 -8.50
CA THR A 51 11.59 -14.49 -8.02
C THR A 51 12.40 -13.44 -7.24
N LEU A 52 12.39 -12.18 -7.65
CA LEU A 52 13.06 -11.11 -6.91
C LEU A 52 12.45 -10.93 -5.51
N LEU A 53 11.13 -10.98 -5.36
CA LEU A 53 10.45 -10.94 -4.07
C LEU A 53 10.79 -12.19 -3.22
N GLU A 54 10.89 -13.36 -3.83
CA GLU A 54 11.27 -14.60 -3.13
C GLU A 54 12.68 -14.53 -2.55
N THR A 55 13.65 -13.94 -3.27
CA THR A 55 15.01 -13.70 -2.72
C THR A 55 15.01 -12.78 -1.49
N ARG A 56 13.88 -12.09 -1.24
CA ARG A 56 13.65 -11.21 -0.10
C ARG A 56 12.68 -11.80 0.93
N GLY A 57 12.32 -13.07 0.80
CA GLY A 57 11.43 -13.78 1.73
C GLY A 57 9.93 -13.51 1.52
N SER A 58 9.54 -12.93 0.37
CA SER A 58 8.14 -12.74 -0.01
C SER A 58 7.73 -13.76 -1.07
N PHE A 59 6.76 -14.59 -0.73
CA PHE A 59 6.28 -15.68 -1.59
C PHE A 59 4.85 -15.42 -2.03
N MET A 60 4.60 -15.47 -3.34
CA MET A 60 3.26 -15.30 -3.91
C MET A 60 2.55 -16.64 -4.16
N GLY A 61 3.31 -17.75 -4.09
CA GLY A 61 2.78 -19.10 -4.17
C GLY A 61 2.18 -19.59 -2.85
N LYS A 62 1.36 -20.63 -2.92
CA LYS A 62 0.84 -21.32 -1.73
C LYS A 62 1.98 -22.06 -1.02
N HIS A 63 2.12 -21.82 0.28
CA HIS A 63 2.96 -22.64 1.14
C HIS A 63 2.32 -24.02 1.37
N GLU A 64 3.13 -25.09 1.49
CA GLU A 64 2.66 -26.47 1.62
C GLU A 64 1.74 -26.69 2.84
N VAL A 65 2.08 -26.06 3.96
CA VAL A 65 1.29 -26.10 5.20
C VAL A 65 -0.03 -25.31 5.08
N GLY A 66 -0.11 -24.40 4.10
CA GLY A 66 -1.25 -23.53 3.87
C GLY A 66 -1.53 -22.56 5.03
N VAL A 67 -2.74 -22.00 5.01
CA VAL A 67 -3.24 -21.11 6.08
C VAL A 67 -3.70 -21.95 7.27
N GLY A 68 -3.40 -21.50 8.50
CA GLY A 68 -3.85 -22.17 9.72
C GLY A 68 -5.37 -22.23 9.86
N ASP A 69 -5.87 -23.26 10.56
CA ASP A 69 -7.32 -23.54 10.63
C ASP A 69 -8.13 -22.44 11.32
N VAL A 70 -7.53 -21.74 12.28
CA VAL A 70 -8.14 -20.57 12.94
C VAL A 70 -8.42 -19.46 11.93
N SER A 71 -7.43 -19.10 11.11
CA SER A 71 -7.58 -18.06 10.08
C SER A 71 -8.52 -18.50 8.97
N LYS A 72 -8.48 -19.78 8.54
CA LYS A 72 -9.45 -20.33 7.58
C LYS A 72 -10.88 -20.23 8.10
N SER A 73 -11.11 -20.60 9.35
CA SER A 73 -12.43 -20.56 9.99
C SER A 73 -12.94 -19.13 10.15
N PHE A 74 -12.04 -18.20 10.50
CA PHE A 74 -12.35 -16.78 10.57
C PHE A 74 -12.74 -16.21 9.20
N ASN A 75 -11.94 -16.46 8.16
CA ASN A 75 -12.23 -16.00 6.79
C ASN A 75 -13.54 -16.59 6.25
N ARG A 76 -13.83 -17.86 6.54
CA ARG A 76 -15.11 -18.49 6.18
C ARG A 76 -16.29 -17.80 6.86
N ARG A 77 -16.16 -17.48 8.15
CA ARG A 77 -17.18 -16.72 8.88
C ARG A 77 -17.41 -15.34 8.27
N LEU A 78 -16.35 -14.64 7.86
CA LEU A 78 -16.48 -13.34 7.19
C LEU A 78 -17.19 -13.47 5.84
N LEU A 79 -16.88 -14.52 5.07
CA LEU A 79 -17.51 -14.79 3.77
C LEU A 79 -18.99 -15.14 3.89
N ASP A 80 -19.34 -15.96 4.89
CA ASP A 80 -20.70 -16.45 5.10
C ASP A 80 -21.59 -15.44 5.84
N MET A 81 -21.01 -14.40 6.44
CA MET A 81 -21.75 -13.38 7.16
C MET A 81 -22.54 -12.50 6.19
N GLU A 82 -23.87 -12.49 6.35
CA GLU A 82 -24.75 -11.63 5.57
C GLU A 82 -24.35 -10.15 5.74
N GLN A 83 -24.12 -9.47 4.61
CA GLN A 83 -23.78 -8.06 4.57
C GLN A 83 -24.95 -7.29 3.98
N THR A 84 -25.38 -6.22 4.65
CA THR A 84 -26.36 -5.30 4.09
C THR A 84 -25.71 -4.44 3.02
N LEU A 85 -26.22 -4.50 1.79
CA LEU A 85 -25.78 -3.60 0.73
C LEU A 85 -26.17 -2.15 1.06
N PRO A 86 -25.27 -1.16 0.89
CA PRO A 86 -25.63 0.24 1.02
C PRO A 86 -26.75 0.63 0.04
N ASN A 87 -27.71 1.44 0.50
CA ASN A 87 -28.93 1.82 -0.25
C ASN A 87 -28.67 2.43 -1.65
N ASN A 88 -27.47 2.98 -1.88
CA ASN A 88 -27.04 3.59 -3.15
C ASN A 88 -25.77 2.92 -3.71
N SER A 89 -25.69 1.60 -3.65
CA SER A 89 -24.53 0.85 -4.15
C SER A 89 -24.69 0.45 -5.62
N LEU A 90 -23.58 0.50 -6.38
CA LEU A 90 -23.48 -0.10 -7.71
C LEU A 90 -23.51 -1.64 -7.67
N PHE A 91 -23.42 -2.23 -6.48
CA PHE A 91 -23.47 -3.68 -6.25
C PHE A 91 -24.89 -4.21 -6.00
N ARG A 92 -25.91 -3.39 -6.18
CA ARG A 92 -27.29 -3.88 -6.19
C ARG A 92 -27.52 -4.78 -7.40
N ASP A 93 -28.21 -5.90 -7.19
CA ASP A 93 -28.47 -6.91 -8.23
C ASP A 93 -29.14 -6.31 -9.47
N ASP A 94 -30.03 -5.32 -9.32
CA ASP A 94 -30.73 -4.66 -10.43
C ASP A 94 -29.85 -3.70 -11.24
N LEU A 95 -28.68 -3.31 -10.73
CA LEU A 95 -27.77 -2.33 -11.32
C LEU A 95 -26.42 -2.90 -11.72
N PHE A 96 -25.99 -4.01 -11.09
CA PHE A 96 -24.63 -4.53 -11.18
C PHE A 96 -24.18 -4.80 -12.62
N ASP A 97 -24.99 -5.54 -13.40
CA ASP A 97 -24.66 -5.85 -14.79
C ASP A 97 -24.49 -4.59 -15.65
N ARG A 98 -25.36 -3.59 -15.44
CA ARG A 98 -25.28 -2.31 -16.13
C ARG A 98 -24.03 -1.52 -15.70
N ALA A 99 -23.69 -1.55 -14.42
CA ALA A 99 -22.47 -0.93 -13.90
C ALA A 99 -21.23 -1.57 -14.55
N CYS A 100 -21.16 -2.90 -14.62
CA CYS A 100 -20.08 -3.62 -15.29
C CYS A 100 -19.97 -3.26 -16.78
N GLN A 101 -21.09 -3.20 -17.50
CA GLN A 101 -21.12 -2.79 -18.92
C GLN A 101 -20.60 -1.36 -19.12
N ASN A 102 -20.99 -0.42 -18.25
CA ASN A 102 -20.54 0.97 -18.31
C ASN A 102 -19.03 1.12 -18.07
N LEU A 103 -18.45 0.19 -17.32
CA LEU A 103 -17.02 0.15 -16.98
C LEU A 103 -16.19 -0.67 -17.98
N GLN A 104 -16.83 -1.36 -18.92
CA GLN A 104 -16.13 -2.10 -19.95
C GLN A 104 -15.21 -1.18 -20.76
N ASN A 105 -13.95 -1.59 -20.91
CA ASN A 105 -12.90 -0.86 -21.63
C ASN A 105 -12.60 0.55 -21.07
N LYS A 106 -12.97 0.83 -19.80
CA LYS A 106 -12.57 2.07 -19.12
C LYS A 106 -11.18 1.92 -18.50
N ASN A 107 -10.55 3.06 -18.25
CA ASN A 107 -9.21 3.13 -17.68
C ASN A 107 -9.22 2.92 -16.15
N GLU A 108 -8.05 2.71 -15.57
CA GLU A 108 -7.88 2.48 -14.12
C GLU A 108 -8.48 3.61 -13.29
N ALA A 109 -8.29 4.87 -13.71
CA ALA A 109 -8.82 6.03 -12.99
C ALA A 109 -10.35 5.99 -12.85
N LYS A 110 -11.07 5.56 -13.89
CA LYS A 110 -12.53 5.41 -13.86
C LYS A 110 -12.96 4.28 -12.92
N ILE A 111 -12.24 3.16 -12.93
CA ILE A 111 -12.51 2.03 -12.01
C ILE A 111 -12.27 2.45 -10.56
N VAL A 112 -11.16 3.16 -10.28
CA VAL A 112 -10.84 3.66 -8.95
C VAL A 112 -11.93 4.60 -8.43
N GLN A 113 -12.38 5.52 -9.28
CA GLN A 113 -13.39 6.51 -8.91
C GLN A 113 -14.75 5.85 -8.62
N ASP A 114 -15.20 4.93 -9.46
CA ASP A 114 -16.57 4.41 -9.40
C ASP A 114 -16.70 3.17 -8.50
N ILE A 115 -15.68 2.33 -8.41
CA ILE A 115 -15.79 1.00 -7.79
C ILE A 115 -14.97 0.87 -6.52
N SER A 116 -13.78 1.48 -6.40
CA SER A 116 -12.91 1.23 -5.24
C SER A 116 -13.61 1.50 -3.92
N ARG A 117 -14.44 2.56 -3.81
CA ARG A 117 -15.17 2.88 -2.57
C ARG A 117 -16.39 2.00 -2.30
N CYS A 118 -16.87 1.26 -3.31
CA CYS A 118 -17.90 0.26 -3.12
C CYS A 118 -17.33 -1.03 -2.51
N ILE A 119 -16.07 -1.36 -2.80
CA ILE A 119 -15.38 -2.56 -2.28
C ILE A 119 -14.63 -2.24 -0.99
N VAL A 120 -13.90 -1.12 -0.97
CA VAL A 120 -13.05 -0.67 0.12
C VAL A 120 -13.48 0.74 0.53
N PRO A 121 -14.42 0.85 1.49
CA PRO A 121 -14.88 2.13 2.00
C PRO A 121 -13.72 2.99 2.56
N SER A 122 -13.89 4.30 2.51
CA SER A 122 -12.95 5.22 3.16
C SER A 122 -13.06 5.10 4.67
N VAL A 123 -11.97 4.70 5.33
CA VAL A 123 -11.91 4.63 6.80
C VAL A 123 -12.11 6.01 7.40
N GLU A 124 -11.62 7.06 6.75
CA GLU A 124 -11.79 8.43 7.22
C GLU A 124 -13.22 8.95 7.04
N GLN A 125 -13.90 8.62 5.93
CA GLN A 125 -15.29 8.99 5.76
C GLN A 125 -16.19 8.24 6.73
N LEU A 126 -15.96 6.93 6.93
CA LEU A 126 -16.71 6.14 7.91
C LEU A 126 -16.54 6.72 9.33
N ALA A 127 -15.33 7.12 9.71
CA ALA A 127 -15.08 7.77 11.00
C ALA A 127 -15.83 9.11 11.13
N ARG A 128 -15.86 9.92 10.06
CA ARG A 128 -16.65 11.17 10.00
C ARG A 128 -18.16 10.91 10.11
N PHE A 129 -18.65 9.81 9.57
CA PHE A 129 -20.07 9.41 9.64
C PHE A 129 -20.48 8.73 10.95
N GLY A 130 -19.54 8.51 11.88
CA GLY A 130 -19.85 8.09 13.25
C GLY A 130 -19.19 6.80 13.71
N ALA A 131 -18.45 6.10 12.85
CA ALA A 131 -17.65 4.94 13.24
C ALA A 131 -16.36 5.39 13.98
N LYS A 132 -16.53 5.88 15.21
CA LYS A 132 -15.47 6.51 16.01
C LYS A 132 -14.27 5.60 16.29
N GLU A 133 -14.48 4.29 16.30
CA GLU A 133 -13.43 3.29 16.39
C GLU A 133 -12.41 3.38 15.23
N LEU A 134 -12.78 3.97 14.09
CA LEU A 134 -11.91 4.16 12.93
C LEU A 134 -11.15 5.49 12.96
N ASP A 135 -11.37 6.39 13.94
CA ASP A 135 -10.66 7.68 14.03
C ASP A 135 -9.14 7.52 14.23
N ILE A 136 -8.72 6.34 14.71
CA ILE A 136 -7.31 5.94 14.85
C ILE A 136 -6.64 5.63 13.51
N LEU A 137 -7.40 5.48 12.43
CA LEU A 137 -6.92 5.07 11.11
C LEU A 137 -6.73 6.27 10.18
N VAL A 138 -5.80 6.12 9.26
CA VAL A 138 -5.58 7.03 8.12
C VAL A 138 -5.50 6.21 6.84
N GLU A 139 -5.87 6.84 5.74
CA GLU A 139 -5.72 6.30 4.42
C GLU A 139 -4.81 7.17 3.55
N SER A 140 -4.22 6.57 2.53
CA SER A 140 -3.48 7.26 1.48
C SER A 140 -3.99 6.79 0.13
N VAL A 141 -4.05 7.68 -0.86
CA VAL A 141 -4.59 7.37 -2.20
C VAL A 141 -3.53 7.67 -3.24
N ASN A 142 -2.95 6.63 -3.86
CA ASN A 142 -1.89 6.78 -4.86
C ASN A 142 -0.75 7.69 -4.36
N GLU A 143 -0.33 7.52 -3.11
CA GLU A 143 0.83 8.20 -2.53
C GLU A 143 1.97 7.22 -2.32
N GLY A 144 3.17 7.62 -2.73
CA GLY A 144 4.35 6.79 -2.58
C GLY A 144 4.73 6.61 -1.12
N TRP A 145 5.15 5.39 -0.78
CA TRP A 145 5.59 5.03 0.56
C TRP A 145 7.01 5.54 0.82
N ASN A 146 7.13 6.86 0.97
CA ASN A 146 8.37 7.62 1.06
C ASN A 146 9.12 7.48 2.38
N ASN A 147 8.45 6.94 3.41
CA ASN A 147 8.99 6.69 4.74
C ASN A 147 9.25 5.19 4.98
N SER A 148 8.98 4.32 4.00
CA SER A 148 9.33 2.92 4.11
C SER A 148 10.80 2.68 3.77
N ILE A 149 11.45 1.80 4.53
CA ILE A 149 12.74 1.24 4.13
C ILE A 149 12.49 0.32 2.93
N PRO A 150 13.13 0.57 1.77
CA PRO A 150 12.85 -0.20 0.56
C PRO A 150 13.34 -1.65 0.66
N LEU A 151 12.51 -2.59 0.20
CA LEU A 151 12.89 -4.00 0.03
C LEU A 151 13.83 -4.17 -1.18
N ILE A 152 13.51 -3.45 -2.25
CA ILE A 152 14.20 -3.38 -3.54
C ILE A 152 14.13 -1.95 -4.08
N LYS A 153 14.76 -1.67 -5.22
CA LYS A 153 14.87 -0.29 -5.76
C LYS A 153 13.51 0.38 -6.00
N THR A 154 12.49 -0.40 -6.36
CA THR A 154 11.14 0.14 -6.63
C THR A 154 10.51 0.61 -5.32
N ARG A 155 9.91 1.81 -5.34
CA ARG A 155 9.14 2.34 -4.20
C ARG A 155 7.66 2.00 -4.39
N PRO A 156 6.97 1.39 -3.41
CA PRO A 156 5.53 1.17 -3.47
C PRO A 156 4.74 2.48 -3.58
N GLN A 157 3.60 2.40 -4.24
CA GLN A 157 2.61 3.48 -4.34
C GLN A 157 1.22 2.87 -4.60
N PRO A 158 0.58 2.29 -3.58
CA PRO A 158 -0.72 1.67 -3.72
C PRO A 158 -1.80 2.66 -4.18
N ASP A 159 -2.77 2.19 -4.97
CA ASP A 159 -3.93 2.99 -5.34
C ASP A 159 -4.73 3.43 -4.13
N TYR A 160 -4.81 2.55 -3.13
CA TYR A 160 -5.31 2.85 -1.80
C TYR A 160 -4.47 2.09 -0.77
N SER A 161 -4.20 2.70 0.37
CA SER A 161 -3.74 1.98 1.55
C SER A 161 -4.30 2.56 2.83
N ALA A 162 -4.40 1.72 3.87
CA ALA A 162 -4.81 2.13 5.20
C ALA A 162 -3.80 1.65 6.25
N GLY A 163 -3.66 2.47 7.29
CA GLY A 163 -2.79 2.23 8.44
C GLY A 163 -3.24 3.05 9.64
N PHE A 164 -2.42 3.05 10.68
CA PHE A 164 -2.67 3.82 11.89
C PHE A 164 -2.12 5.23 11.79
N ARG A 165 -2.86 6.18 12.34
CA ARG A 165 -2.38 7.54 12.60
C ARG A 165 -1.37 7.52 13.74
N ARG A 166 -0.49 8.53 13.79
CA ARG A 166 0.35 8.75 14.97
C ARG A 166 -0.48 8.89 16.26
N SER A 167 -1.64 9.54 16.17
CA SER A 167 -2.56 9.74 17.30
C SER A 167 -3.29 8.47 17.76
N ALA A 168 -3.13 7.34 17.05
CA ALA A 168 -3.63 6.05 17.50
C ALA A 168 -2.85 5.52 18.72
N PHE A 169 -1.66 6.07 18.97
CA PHE A 169 -0.75 5.62 20.01
C PHE A 169 -0.69 6.63 21.15
N THR A 170 -0.65 6.11 22.37
CA THR A 170 -0.38 6.90 23.59
C THR A 170 1.03 7.48 23.55
N ASN A 171 1.29 8.54 24.34
CA ASN A 171 2.63 9.12 24.45
C ASN A 171 3.69 8.09 24.88
N GLU A 172 3.32 7.17 25.78
CA GLU A 172 4.21 6.09 26.23
C GLU A 172 4.52 5.10 25.10
N GLN A 173 3.54 4.72 24.29
CA GLN A 173 3.75 3.89 23.11
C GLN A 173 4.61 4.60 22.08
N LEU A 174 4.37 5.89 21.82
CA LEU A 174 5.18 6.68 20.90
C LEU A 174 6.64 6.80 21.36
N GLN A 175 6.88 6.98 22.66
CA GLN A 175 8.23 7.00 23.21
C GLN A 175 8.96 5.67 22.98
N LYS A 176 8.26 4.54 23.15
CA LYS A 176 8.80 3.20 22.86
C LYS A 176 9.04 2.98 21.37
N LEU A 177 8.17 3.53 20.51
CA LEU A 177 8.29 3.42 19.05
C LEU A 177 9.36 4.35 18.47
N GLN A 178 9.71 5.46 19.14
CA GLN A 178 10.57 6.51 18.60
C GLN A 178 11.88 5.99 17.96
N PRO A 179 12.62 5.04 18.55
CA PRO A 179 13.86 4.52 17.92
C PRO A 179 13.62 3.82 16.57
N PHE A 180 12.42 3.26 16.37
CA PHE A 180 12.05 2.48 15.20
C PHE A 180 11.41 3.32 14.09
N VAL A 181 10.66 4.35 14.45
CA VAL A 181 9.94 5.23 13.51
C VAL A 181 10.76 6.46 13.12
N GLY A 182 11.62 6.93 14.02
CA GLY A 182 12.49 8.09 13.79
C GLY A 182 11.73 9.41 13.68
N GLU A 183 12.37 10.37 13.01
CA GLU A 183 11.79 11.67 12.71
C GLU A 183 10.94 11.65 11.43
N LEU A 184 10.17 12.70 11.17
CA LEU A 184 9.23 12.79 10.03
C LEU A 184 9.85 12.49 8.64
N THR A 185 11.15 12.74 8.47
CA THR A 185 11.87 12.52 7.21
C THR A 185 12.63 11.20 7.16
N ASP A 186 12.65 10.45 8.26
CA ASP A 186 13.37 9.18 8.36
C ASP A 186 12.57 8.06 7.69
N MET A 187 13.30 7.01 7.33
CA MET A 187 12.73 5.77 6.81
C MET A 187 12.62 4.75 7.93
N SER A 188 11.55 4.00 7.94
CA SER A 188 11.21 3.00 8.95
C SER A 188 10.65 1.74 8.31
N TYR A 189 10.77 0.60 9.00
CA TYR A 189 10.03 -0.62 8.66
C TYR A 189 8.55 -0.53 9.07
N PHE A 190 8.17 0.50 9.82
CA PHE A 190 6.86 0.64 10.45
C PHE A 190 6.04 1.79 9.90
N MET A 191 6.52 2.49 8.87
CA MET A 191 5.85 3.64 8.28
C MET A 191 5.79 3.52 6.75
N ALA A 192 4.63 3.84 6.19
CA ALA A 192 4.42 3.99 4.75
C ALA A 192 4.74 5.42 4.31
N THR A 193 3.99 6.38 4.88
CA THR A 193 4.13 7.82 4.68
C THR A 193 4.47 8.48 6.02
N TYR A 194 4.74 9.79 6.03
CA TYR A 194 5.06 10.52 7.26
C TYR A 194 3.91 10.52 8.28
N TYR A 195 2.68 10.21 7.83
CA TYR A 195 1.47 10.20 8.65
C TYR A 195 0.88 8.80 8.87
N MET A 196 1.35 7.76 8.17
CA MET A 196 0.81 6.40 8.22
C MET A 196 1.79 5.42 8.85
N TYR A 197 1.43 4.93 10.03
CA TYR A 197 2.16 3.95 10.83
C TYR A 197 1.50 2.58 10.65
N PHE A 198 2.29 1.51 10.62
CA PHE A 198 1.83 0.13 10.51
C PHE A 198 0.71 -0.02 9.45
N PRO A 199 1.02 0.23 8.15
CA PRO A 199 0.06 -0.04 7.09
C PRO A 199 -0.39 -1.51 7.19
N PHE A 200 -1.66 -1.78 6.96
CA PHE A 200 -2.22 -3.14 7.05
C PHE A 200 -3.14 -3.49 5.89
N LEU A 201 -3.42 -2.53 5.01
CA LEU A 201 -4.23 -2.73 3.81
C LEU A 201 -3.61 -1.98 2.65
N THR A 202 -3.48 -2.66 1.52
CA THR A 202 -3.17 -2.06 0.21
C THR A 202 -4.17 -2.56 -0.81
N CYS A 203 -4.44 -1.74 -1.81
CA CYS A 203 -5.28 -2.11 -2.93
C CYS A 203 -4.67 -1.54 -4.20
N GLU A 204 -4.67 -2.36 -5.25
CA GLU A 204 -4.21 -2.00 -6.58
C GLU A 204 -5.33 -2.19 -7.59
N VAL A 205 -5.48 -1.23 -8.50
CA VAL A 205 -6.40 -1.32 -9.63
C VAL A 205 -5.59 -1.39 -10.91
N LYS A 206 -5.85 -2.44 -11.70
CA LYS A 206 -5.23 -2.63 -13.00
C LYS A 206 -6.27 -2.99 -14.05
N CYS A 207 -6.08 -2.49 -15.26
CA CYS A 207 -6.89 -2.81 -16.43
C CYS A 207 -6.06 -3.53 -17.50
N GLY A 208 -6.67 -4.45 -18.25
CA GLY A 208 -6.04 -5.17 -19.36
C GLY A 208 -5.73 -6.65 -19.07
N ALA A 209 -5.11 -7.33 -20.03
CA ALA A 209 -5.00 -8.79 -20.04
C ALA A 209 -4.12 -9.37 -18.91
N ALA A 210 -3.04 -8.69 -18.54
CA ALA A 210 -2.13 -9.10 -17.46
C ALA A 210 -2.32 -8.25 -16.18
N ALA A 211 -3.50 -7.64 -16.03
CA ALA A 211 -3.78 -6.67 -14.97
C ALA A 211 -3.65 -7.27 -13.57
N LEU A 212 -4.24 -8.45 -13.36
CA LEU A 212 -4.26 -9.09 -12.05
C LEU A 212 -2.86 -9.50 -11.59
N ASP A 213 -2.05 -10.10 -12.47
CA ASP A 213 -0.67 -10.47 -12.11
C ASP A 213 0.18 -9.25 -11.70
N ILE A 214 -0.03 -8.11 -12.36
CA ILE A 214 0.66 -6.86 -12.03
C ILE A 214 0.19 -6.33 -10.66
N ALA A 215 -1.13 -6.33 -10.44
CA ALA A 215 -1.72 -5.92 -9.15
C ALA A 215 -1.21 -6.81 -8.02
N ASP A 216 -1.24 -8.13 -8.21
CA ASP A 216 -0.77 -9.11 -7.22
C ASP A 216 0.70 -8.89 -6.86
N ARG A 217 1.58 -8.59 -7.83
CA ARG A 217 3.00 -8.29 -7.56
C ARG A 217 3.19 -6.97 -6.80
N GLN A 218 2.38 -5.96 -7.10
CA GLN A 218 2.42 -4.68 -6.39
C GLN A 218 1.92 -4.81 -4.95
N ASP A 219 0.79 -5.51 -4.75
CA ASP A 219 0.25 -5.75 -3.42
C ASP A 219 1.17 -6.68 -2.62
N ALA A 220 1.74 -7.72 -3.22
CA ALA A 220 2.74 -8.58 -2.56
C ALA A 220 3.96 -7.77 -2.09
N HIS A 221 4.49 -6.87 -2.93
CA HIS A 221 5.61 -6.02 -2.53
C HIS A 221 5.25 -5.06 -1.39
N SER A 222 4.10 -4.39 -1.50
CA SER A 222 3.65 -3.42 -0.50
C SER A 222 3.32 -4.10 0.83
N MET A 223 2.62 -5.22 0.80
CA MET A 223 2.27 -5.99 2.00
C MET A 223 3.48 -6.67 2.63
N THR A 224 4.51 -7.03 1.85
CA THR A 224 5.78 -7.50 2.43
C THR A 224 6.40 -6.43 3.32
N LEU A 225 6.47 -5.18 2.84
CA LEU A 225 6.99 -4.08 3.64
C LEU A 225 6.15 -3.81 4.88
N ALA A 226 4.82 -3.86 4.74
CA ALA A 226 3.87 -3.67 5.84
C ALA A 226 4.04 -4.71 6.96
N VAL A 227 4.17 -5.99 6.59
CA VAL A 227 4.21 -7.11 7.53
C VAL A 227 5.61 -7.34 8.09
N GLN A 228 6.67 -7.07 7.30
CA GLN A 228 8.06 -7.33 7.70
C GLN A 228 8.39 -6.68 9.05
N GLY A 229 8.07 -5.40 9.23
CA GLY A 229 8.34 -4.70 10.49
C GLY A 229 7.66 -5.37 11.68
N VAL A 230 6.39 -5.76 11.52
CA VAL A 230 5.60 -6.41 12.58
C VAL A 230 6.21 -7.77 12.95
N VAL A 231 6.53 -8.61 11.97
CA VAL A 231 7.12 -9.93 12.20
C VAL A 231 8.45 -9.83 12.95
N GLU A 232 9.32 -8.92 12.52
CA GLU A 232 10.62 -8.70 13.17
C GLU A 232 10.45 -8.18 14.60
N LEU A 233 9.48 -7.28 14.84
CA LEU A 233 9.17 -6.77 16.17
C LEU A 233 8.68 -7.90 17.11
N PHE A 234 7.80 -8.78 16.63
CA PHE A 234 7.36 -9.96 17.39
C PHE A 234 8.50 -10.94 17.65
N GLY A 235 9.44 -11.08 16.71
CA GLY A 235 10.65 -11.88 16.88
C GLY A 235 11.55 -11.37 18.02
N LEU A 236 11.59 -10.06 18.25
CA LEU A 236 12.35 -9.45 19.35
C LEU A 236 11.67 -9.56 20.73
N ALA A 237 10.36 -9.83 20.77
CA ALA A 237 9.60 -9.96 22.01
C ALA A 237 9.67 -11.36 22.62
N LYS A 238 10.40 -12.29 21.98
CA LYS A 238 10.71 -13.62 22.46
C LYS A 238 12.10 -13.65 23.10
#